data_AF-A0A151R8L2-F1
#
_entry.id   AF-A0A151R8L2-F1
#
_cell.length_a   1.000
_cell.length_b   1.000
_cell.length_c   1.000
_cell.angle_alpha   90.00
_cell.angle_beta   90.00
_cell.angle_gamma   90.00
#
_symmetry.space_group_name_H-M   'P 1'
#
loop_
_entity.id
_entity.type
_entity.pdbx_description
1 polymer ?
#
loop_
_entity_poly.entity_id
_entity_poly.type
_entity_poly.pdbx_seq_one_letter_code
_entity_poly.pdbx_strand_id
1 'polypeptide(L)'
;MGSMGDSDRKRRHFSSLSPTPAAATTKKLPFLPVSEDKKLDIVVLQYQNQKLTQKLETQKLEYAALENRVSQLKERQKSYDSTLAVVRKSWEQLVNDLESCSECTRESSSKSNSRFSSTMEDGSPSTVQDVFLGRLMQTGATECASTCNYANQMEEQTEISTEKAKSVLKNIVISVNNLWVLMDGLRTALLKKLPGDVLCRQTLSSDLEVKVKNLRLEFSELHLKHKSLASEFQIQRDLDAKNKADLERLKGELASTVEELEESNHKLATLKAERDAAKGAVLPVLNVGSTHIPNDKIRDKQKDLQDMESTLKELLEQGSTRLIELKSLHEERIRILQQLCDLQVCFPPNIVL
;
A
#
# COMPACT_ATOMS: atom_id res chain seq x y z
N MET A 1 -15.05 -37.33 -46.82
CA MET A 1 -16.26 -36.57 -46.44
C MET A 1 -15.80 -35.13 -46.23
N GLY A 2 -15.73 -34.25 -47.24
CA GLY A 2 -16.85 -33.57 -47.91
C GLY A 2 -17.45 -32.53 -46.95
N SER A 3 -17.66 -31.25 -47.26
CA SER A 3 -17.68 -30.50 -48.51
C SER A 3 -17.97 -29.02 -48.17
N MET A 4 -17.22 -28.11 -48.79
CA MET A 4 -17.59 -26.80 -49.40
C MET A 4 -18.31 -25.67 -48.65
N GLY A 5 -17.82 -24.45 -48.95
CA GLY A 5 -18.52 -23.18 -48.79
C GLY A 5 -17.68 -21.97 -49.24
N ASP A 6 -17.33 -21.91 -50.54
CA ASP A 6 -16.67 -20.79 -51.22
C ASP A 6 -17.45 -19.46 -51.16
N SER A 7 -16.76 -18.32 -51.17
CA SER A 7 -17.09 -17.23 -52.11
C SER A 7 -15.84 -16.42 -52.53
N ASP A 8 -15.45 -16.70 -53.76
CA ASP A 8 -14.58 -15.98 -54.69
C ASP A 8 -14.98 -14.51 -54.88
N ARG A 9 -13.98 -13.60 -54.94
CA ARG A 9 -13.89 -12.56 -55.98
C ARG A 9 -12.46 -11.99 -56.08
N LYS A 10 -11.67 -12.62 -56.97
CA LYS A 10 -10.85 -12.03 -58.07
C LYS A 10 -10.66 -10.49 -58.04
N ARG A 11 -9.50 -9.91 -58.37
CA ARG A 11 -8.63 -10.09 -59.58
C ARG A 11 -7.36 -9.23 -59.33
N ARG A 12 -6.13 -9.78 -59.40
CA ARG A 12 -5.23 -9.79 -60.60
C ARG A 12 -4.78 -8.38 -61.02
N HIS A 13 -3.51 -8.05 -61.29
CA HIS A 13 -2.30 -8.83 -61.56
C HIS A 13 -1.07 -7.92 -61.50
N PHE A 14 0.05 -8.47 -61.02
CA PHE A 14 1.40 -8.04 -61.37
C PHE A 14 1.74 -8.58 -62.77
N SER A 15 2.42 -7.81 -63.62
CA SER A 15 3.45 -8.34 -64.54
C SER A 15 4.33 -7.24 -65.13
N SER A 16 5.61 -7.49 -64.98
CA SER A 16 6.84 -6.96 -65.59
C SER A 16 6.85 -6.79 -67.11
N LEU A 17 7.61 -5.80 -67.62
CA LEU A 17 8.30 -5.86 -68.92
C LEU A 17 9.57 -4.98 -68.93
N SER A 18 10.67 -5.52 -69.48
CA SER A 18 11.92 -4.87 -69.91
C SER A 18 12.10 -5.12 -71.44
N PRO A 19 13.13 -4.60 -72.15
CA PRO A 19 13.28 -3.25 -72.72
C PRO A 19 13.48 -3.23 -74.28
N THR A 20 13.78 -2.03 -74.84
CA THR A 20 14.52 -1.70 -76.13
C THR A 20 13.68 -1.31 -77.40
N PRO A 21 14.24 -0.64 -78.45
CA PRO A 21 14.51 0.81 -78.64
C PRO A 21 13.85 1.44 -79.91
N ALA A 22 13.76 2.78 -80.01
CA ALA A 22 14.02 3.56 -81.25
C ALA A 22 13.75 5.08 -81.10
N ALA A 23 14.83 5.84 -81.27
CA ALA A 23 15.03 7.18 -81.82
C ALA A 23 13.93 8.27 -81.92
N ALA A 24 14.40 9.48 -81.58
CA ALA A 24 14.06 10.81 -82.11
C ALA A 24 12.82 11.53 -81.53
N THR A 25 13.06 12.45 -80.61
CA THR A 25 13.22 13.87 -80.98
C THR A 25 13.71 14.67 -79.78
N THR A 26 14.80 15.39 -80.03
CA THR A 26 15.35 16.44 -79.19
C THR A 26 14.30 17.51 -78.91
N LYS A 27 13.68 17.47 -77.73
CA LYS A 27 13.18 18.68 -77.07
C LYS A 27 13.78 18.67 -75.68
N LYS A 28 14.97 19.29 -75.57
CA LYS A 28 15.51 19.78 -74.29
C LYS A 28 14.38 20.55 -73.62
N LEU A 29 13.76 19.95 -72.60
CA LEU A 29 13.01 20.74 -71.64
C LEU A 29 14.01 21.77 -71.08
N PRO A 30 13.63 23.06 -71.02
CA PRO A 30 14.46 24.02 -70.32
C PRO A 30 14.47 23.58 -68.86
N PHE A 31 15.58 23.02 -68.42
CA PHE A 31 15.93 23.00 -67.01
C PHE A 31 16.02 24.46 -66.59
N LEU A 32 14.89 24.98 -66.11
CA LEU A 32 14.90 26.18 -65.29
C LEU A 32 15.93 25.91 -64.19
N PRO A 33 16.90 26.80 -63.95
CA PRO A 33 17.71 26.70 -62.76
C PRO A 33 16.72 26.73 -61.60
N VAL A 34 16.58 25.60 -60.89
CA VAL A 34 15.92 25.59 -59.60
C VAL A 34 16.65 26.65 -58.79
N SER A 35 15.97 27.76 -58.49
CA SER A 35 16.56 28.87 -57.75
C SER A 35 17.15 28.33 -56.45
N GLU A 36 18.24 28.94 -55.97
CA GLU A 36 18.93 28.56 -54.72
C GLU A 36 17.91 28.31 -53.58
N ASP A 37 16.89 29.16 -53.48
CA ASP A 37 15.76 29.04 -52.53
C ASP A 37 15.01 27.71 -52.62
N LYS A 38 14.66 27.27 -53.84
CA LYS A 38 13.92 26.01 -54.02
C LYS A 38 14.78 24.79 -53.68
N LYS A 39 16.10 24.87 -53.84
CA LYS A 39 17.01 23.82 -53.36
C LYS A 39 17.10 23.80 -51.84
N LEU A 40 17.14 24.98 -51.21
CA LEU A 40 17.15 25.12 -49.77
C LEU A 40 15.87 24.53 -49.14
N ASP A 41 14.69 24.84 -49.71
CA ASP A 41 13.40 24.29 -49.27
C ASP A 41 13.35 22.76 -49.33
N ILE A 42 13.90 22.15 -50.39
CA ILE A 42 13.96 20.68 -50.53
C ILE A 42 14.84 20.06 -49.44
N VAL A 43 15.99 20.67 -49.13
CA VAL A 43 16.89 20.17 -48.08
C VAL A 43 16.26 20.31 -46.70
N VAL A 44 15.56 21.42 -46.42
CA VAL A 44 14.83 21.62 -45.16
C VAL A 44 13.71 20.58 -45.00
N LEU A 45 12.93 20.32 -46.06
CA LEU A 45 11.88 19.30 -46.05
C LEU A 45 12.43 17.88 -45.85
N GLN A 46 13.59 17.55 -46.44
CA GLN A 46 14.25 16.26 -46.21
C GLN A 46 14.71 16.12 -44.76
N TYR A 47 15.31 17.15 -44.19
CA TYR A 47 15.73 17.16 -42.79
C TYR A 47 14.53 17.01 -41.84
N GLN A 48 13.43 17.73 -42.10
CA GLN A 48 12.20 17.62 -41.32
C GLN A 48 11.61 16.21 -41.40
N ASN A 49 11.53 15.61 -42.59
CA ASN A 49 11.08 14.22 -42.76
C ASN A 49 11.97 13.21 -42.04
N GLN A 50 13.29 13.41 -42.07
CA GLN A 50 14.23 12.55 -41.36
C GLN A 50 14.01 12.63 -39.84
N LYS A 51 13.81 13.84 -39.30
CA LYS A 51 13.54 14.05 -37.88
C LYS A 51 12.19 13.44 -37.46
N LEU A 52 11.16 13.55 -38.31
CA LEU A 52 9.86 12.90 -38.09
C LEU A 52 9.99 11.37 -38.10
N THR A 53 10.78 10.82 -39.03
CA THR A 53 11.03 9.38 -39.11
C THR A 53 11.73 8.86 -37.85
N GLN A 54 12.73 9.58 -37.34
CA GLN A 54 13.40 9.23 -36.08
C GLN A 54 12.43 9.24 -34.90
N LYS A 55 11.62 10.30 -34.76
CA LYS A 55 10.59 10.37 -33.69
C LYS A 55 9.59 9.22 -33.78
N LEU A 56 9.13 8.90 -34.99
CA LEU A 56 8.19 7.80 -35.21
C LEU A 56 8.79 6.46 -34.78
N GLU A 57 10.06 6.21 -35.10
CA GLU A 57 10.73 4.96 -34.75
C GLU A 57 10.96 4.85 -33.24
N THR A 58 11.34 5.95 -32.57
CA THR A 58 11.41 6.02 -31.10
C THR A 58 10.06 5.69 -30.46
N GLN A 59 8.97 6.31 -30.94
CA GLN A 59 7.63 6.06 -30.40
C GLN A 59 7.16 4.61 -30.60
N LYS A 60 7.49 3.98 -31.73
CA LYS A 60 7.18 2.55 -31.95
C LYS A 60 7.89 1.64 -30.94
N LEU A 61 9.15 1.92 -30.66
CA LEU A 61 9.91 1.16 -29.67
C LEU A 61 9.34 1.34 -28.25
N GLU A 62 8.99 2.57 -27.89
CA GLU A 62 8.34 2.87 -26.61
C GLU A 62 6.98 2.16 -26.48
N TYR A 63 6.16 2.21 -27.54
CA TYR A 63 4.88 1.52 -27.57
C TYR A 63 5.04 0.00 -27.37
N ALA A 64 5.98 -0.61 -28.10
CA ALA A 64 6.26 -2.05 -27.97
C ALA A 64 6.75 -2.41 -26.54
N ALA A 65 7.57 -1.55 -25.92
CA ALA A 65 8.02 -1.74 -24.54
C ALA A 65 6.86 -1.65 -23.53
N LEU A 66 5.94 -0.69 -23.71
CA LEU A 66 4.75 -0.54 -22.88
C LEU A 66 3.79 -1.73 -23.05
N GLU A 67 3.54 -2.18 -24.29
CA GLU A 67 2.69 -3.33 -24.58
C GLU A 67 3.25 -4.62 -23.96
N ASN A 68 4.56 -4.80 -23.98
CA ASN A 68 5.23 -5.89 -23.28
C ASN A 68 5.01 -5.80 -21.76
N ARG A 69 5.19 -4.60 -21.17
CA ARG A 69 4.98 -4.37 -19.73
C ARG A 69 3.53 -4.65 -19.31
N VAL A 70 2.54 -4.25 -20.12
CA VAL A 70 1.13 -4.56 -19.88
C VAL A 70 0.89 -6.08 -19.91
N SER A 71 1.52 -6.79 -20.85
CA SER A 71 1.41 -8.25 -20.95
C SER A 71 1.99 -8.95 -19.72
N GLN A 72 3.15 -8.52 -19.23
CA GLN A 72 3.75 -9.03 -18.00
C GLN A 72 2.87 -8.78 -16.76
N LEU A 73 2.28 -7.58 -16.66
CA LEU A 73 1.37 -7.26 -15.55
C LEU A 73 0.11 -8.13 -15.57
N LYS A 74 -0.46 -8.39 -16.75
CA LYS A 74 -1.61 -9.30 -16.89
C LYS A 74 -1.26 -10.73 -16.49
N GLU A 75 -0.06 -11.22 -16.83
CA GLU A 75 0.40 -12.54 -16.40
C GLU A 75 0.60 -12.63 -14.89
N ARG A 76 1.22 -11.61 -14.29
CA ARG A 76 1.40 -11.51 -12.84
C ARG A 76 0.07 -11.40 -12.09
N GLN A 77 -0.91 -10.70 -12.67
CA GLN A 77 -2.25 -10.63 -12.11
C GLN A 77 -2.91 -12.01 -12.10
N LYS A 78 -2.82 -12.77 -13.20
CA LYS A 78 -3.36 -14.14 -13.26
C LYS A 78 -2.75 -15.07 -12.21
N SER A 79 -1.43 -14.99 -11.98
CA SER A 79 -0.78 -15.82 -10.94
C SER A 79 -1.18 -15.41 -9.52
N TYR A 80 -1.35 -14.11 -9.28
CA TYR A 80 -1.88 -13.60 -8.02
C TYR A 80 -3.33 -14.05 -7.78
N ASP A 81 -4.21 -13.93 -8.78
CA ASP A 81 -5.61 -14.37 -8.70
C ASP A 81 -5.71 -15.88 -8.44
N SER A 82 -4.84 -16.67 -9.08
CA SER A 82 -4.73 -18.11 -8.81
C SER A 82 -4.33 -18.40 -7.36
N THR A 83 -3.39 -17.62 -6.80
CA THR A 83 -2.95 -17.77 -5.42
C THR A 83 -4.08 -17.42 -4.45
N LEU A 84 -4.79 -16.32 -4.69
CA LEU A 84 -5.95 -15.92 -3.89
C LEU A 84 -7.06 -16.98 -3.91
N ALA A 85 -7.31 -17.60 -5.06
CA ALA A 85 -8.30 -18.67 -5.16
C ALA A 85 -7.93 -19.89 -4.29
N VAL A 86 -6.65 -20.29 -4.28
CA VAL A 86 -6.16 -21.36 -3.40
C VAL A 86 -6.29 -20.97 -1.94
N VAL A 87 -5.88 -19.76 -1.56
CA VAL A 87 -5.99 -19.27 -0.17
C VAL A 87 -7.45 -19.27 0.28
N ARG A 88 -8.37 -18.77 -0.55
CA ARG A 88 -9.82 -18.77 -0.26
C ARG A 88 -10.33 -20.19 -0.02
N LYS A 89 -9.99 -21.13 -0.90
CA LYS A 89 -10.39 -22.54 -0.76
C LYS A 89 -9.85 -23.17 0.52
N SER A 90 -8.58 -22.92 0.86
CA SER A 90 -7.98 -23.41 2.10
C SER A 90 -8.63 -22.81 3.35
N TRP A 91 -9.02 -21.53 3.29
CA TRP A 91 -9.73 -20.87 4.36
C TRP A 91 -11.14 -21.44 4.57
N GLU A 92 -11.91 -21.62 3.49
CA GLU A 92 -13.22 -22.26 3.53
C GLU A 92 -13.14 -23.69 4.08
N GLN A 93 -12.12 -24.45 3.68
CA GLN A 93 -11.87 -25.80 4.21
C GLN A 93 -11.63 -25.77 5.72
N LEU A 94 -10.74 -24.90 6.19
CA LEU A 94 -10.44 -24.75 7.62
C LEU A 94 -11.69 -24.41 8.44
N VAL A 95 -12.53 -23.50 7.93
CA VAL A 95 -13.79 -23.12 8.59
C VAL A 95 -14.75 -24.30 8.68
N ASN A 96 -14.91 -25.06 7.60
CA ASN A 96 -15.78 -26.25 7.57
C ASN A 96 -15.25 -27.39 8.47
N ASP A 97 -13.93 -27.59 8.50
CA ASP A 97 -13.30 -28.60 9.37
C ASP A 97 -13.50 -28.24 10.85
N LEU A 98 -13.36 -26.95 11.18
CA LEU A 98 -13.58 -26.44 12.53
C LEU A 98 -15.05 -26.57 12.96
N GLU A 99 -15.99 -26.28 12.06
CA GLU A 99 -17.43 -26.52 12.25
C GLU A 99 -17.70 -27.99 12.56
N SER A 100 -17.22 -28.89 11.72
CA SER A 100 -17.39 -30.33 11.87
C SER A 100 -16.78 -30.85 13.19
N CYS A 101 -15.58 -30.40 13.56
CA CYS A 101 -14.94 -30.76 14.83
C CYS A 101 -15.73 -30.27 16.03
N SER A 102 -16.31 -29.07 15.93
CA SER A 102 -17.12 -28.47 16.98
C SER A 102 -18.43 -29.23 17.20
N GLU A 103 -19.10 -29.63 16.14
CA GLU A 103 -20.30 -30.48 16.20
C GLU A 103 -20.00 -31.85 16.82
N CYS A 104 -18.93 -32.52 16.39
CA CYS A 104 -18.49 -33.81 16.94
C CYS A 104 -18.20 -33.72 18.45
N THR A 105 -17.55 -32.64 18.88
CA THR A 105 -17.25 -32.39 20.30
C THR A 105 -18.53 -32.20 21.11
N ARG A 106 -19.49 -31.43 20.59
CA ARG A 106 -20.80 -31.23 21.22
C ARG A 106 -21.58 -32.54 21.34
N GLU A 107 -21.65 -33.33 20.28
CA GLU A 107 -22.36 -34.62 20.28
C GLU A 107 -21.77 -35.58 21.32
N SER A 108 -20.45 -35.70 21.38
CA SER A 108 -19.73 -36.51 22.38
C SER A 108 -20.04 -36.08 23.82
N SER A 109 -20.05 -34.77 24.07
CA SER A 109 -20.38 -34.22 25.40
C SER A 109 -21.82 -34.49 25.82
N SER A 110 -22.78 -34.40 24.89
CA SER A 110 -24.20 -34.64 25.16
C SER A 110 -24.49 -36.10 25.54
N LYS A 111 -23.80 -37.05 24.91
CA LYS A 111 -23.89 -38.50 25.19
C LYS A 111 -23.38 -38.85 26.59
N SER A 112 -22.44 -38.07 27.11
CA SER A 112 -21.85 -38.26 28.44
C SER A 112 -22.74 -37.69 29.55
N ASN A 113 -23.43 -36.57 29.30
CA ASN A 113 -24.33 -35.92 30.26
C ASN A 113 -25.62 -36.72 30.54
N SER A 114 -26.14 -37.47 29.55
CA SER A 114 -27.33 -38.33 29.72
C SER A 114 -27.17 -39.38 30.83
N ARG A 115 -25.93 -39.75 31.19
CA ARG A 115 -25.66 -40.76 32.22
C ARG A 115 -25.63 -40.19 33.64
N PHE A 116 -25.63 -38.86 33.81
CA PHE A 116 -25.46 -38.19 35.11
C PHE A 116 -26.49 -37.09 35.40
N SER A 117 -27.39 -36.75 34.47
CA SER A 117 -28.39 -35.70 34.69
C SER A 117 -29.65 -36.22 35.38
N SER A 118 -29.64 -36.24 36.71
CA SER A 118 -30.87 -36.02 37.47
C SER A 118 -30.57 -34.99 38.56
N THR A 119 -31.36 -33.92 38.53
CA THR A 119 -31.52 -32.89 39.57
C THR A 119 -30.74 -31.58 39.36
N MET A 120 -31.52 -30.60 38.89
CA MET A 120 -31.64 -29.22 39.38
C MET A 120 -31.23 -28.04 38.50
N GLU A 121 -32.29 -27.26 38.31
CA GLU A 121 -32.47 -25.80 38.22
C GLU A 121 -32.05 -24.99 37.01
N ASP A 122 -33.12 -24.44 36.44
CA ASP A 122 -33.28 -23.49 35.36
C ASP A 122 -32.71 -22.12 35.76
N GLY A 123 -31.46 -21.90 35.39
CA GLY A 123 -30.83 -20.57 35.40
C GLY A 123 -30.16 -20.36 34.05
N SER A 124 -30.88 -19.77 33.09
CA SER A 124 -30.40 -19.63 31.71
C SER A 124 -29.09 -18.81 31.63
N PRO A 125 -27.96 -19.39 31.18
CA PRO A 125 -26.70 -18.64 31.00
C PRO A 125 -26.61 -17.94 29.62
N SER A 126 -27.67 -18.01 28.80
CA SER A 126 -27.65 -17.66 27.37
C SER A 126 -27.24 -16.20 27.11
N THR A 127 -27.75 -15.24 27.88
CA THR A 127 -27.67 -13.81 27.53
C THR A 127 -26.26 -13.23 27.63
N VAL A 128 -25.48 -13.60 28.63
CA VAL A 128 -24.11 -13.07 28.81
C VAL A 128 -23.16 -13.66 27.78
N GLN A 129 -23.33 -14.94 27.47
CA GLN A 129 -22.53 -15.64 26.48
C GLN A 129 -22.84 -15.15 25.06
N ASP A 130 -24.11 -14.90 24.74
CA ASP A 130 -24.53 -14.33 23.46
C ASP A 130 -23.95 -12.91 23.26
N VAL A 131 -23.90 -12.09 24.31
CA VAL A 131 -23.28 -10.74 24.27
C VAL A 131 -21.76 -10.81 24.09
N PHE A 132 -21.08 -11.72 24.78
CA PHE A 132 -19.63 -11.91 24.63
C PHE A 132 -19.26 -12.37 23.22
N LEU A 133 -20.01 -13.33 22.67
CA LEU A 133 -19.82 -13.81 21.31
C LEU A 133 -20.11 -12.72 20.28
N GLY A 134 -21.20 -11.97 20.46
CA GLY A 134 -21.52 -10.82 19.61
C GLY A 134 -20.41 -9.77 19.58
N ARG A 135 -19.81 -9.46 20.74
CA ARG A 135 -18.69 -8.52 20.84
C ARG A 135 -17.39 -9.04 20.22
N LEU A 136 -17.12 -10.35 20.32
CA LEU A 136 -15.94 -10.98 19.71
C LEU A 136 -16.02 -11.00 18.18
N MET A 137 -17.24 -11.11 17.65
CA MET A 137 -17.52 -11.09 16.21
C MET A 137 -17.57 -9.68 15.61
N GLN A 138 -17.71 -8.66 16.45
CA GLN A 138 -17.73 -7.27 16.04
C GLN A 138 -16.34 -6.87 15.54
N THR A 139 -16.20 -6.75 14.22
CA THR A 139 -14.96 -6.36 13.56
C THR A 139 -14.66 -4.92 13.97
N GLY A 140 -13.55 -4.68 14.67
CA GLY A 140 -13.13 -3.32 15.03
C GLY A 140 -12.86 -2.46 13.79
N ALA A 141 -12.84 -1.13 13.98
CA ALA A 141 -12.73 -0.01 13.02
C ALA A 141 -11.82 -0.18 11.77
N THR A 142 -12.11 -1.19 10.94
CA THR A 142 -11.44 -1.53 9.68
C THR A 142 -12.48 -1.91 8.64
N GLU A 143 -13.64 -1.25 8.70
CA GLU A 143 -14.58 -1.19 7.59
C GLU A 143 -13.97 -0.30 6.50
N CYS A 144 -13.04 -0.86 5.72
CA CYS A 144 -12.56 -0.23 4.51
C CYS A 144 -13.71 -0.20 3.50
N ALA A 145 -14.41 0.92 3.41
CA ALA A 145 -15.30 1.23 2.30
C ALA A 145 -14.48 1.46 1.02
N SER A 146 -14.03 0.37 0.38
CA SER A 146 -13.66 0.43 -1.03
C SER A 146 -14.90 0.10 -1.84
N THR A 147 -15.62 1.16 -2.23
CA THR A 147 -16.72 1.12 -3.19
C THR A 147 -16.23 0.53 -4.50
N CYS A 148 -16.45 -0.77 -4.69
CA CYS A 148 -16.41 -1.42 -5.98
C CYS A 148 -17.66 -2.30 -6.09
N ASN A 149 -18.39 -2.16 -7.19
CA ASN A 149 -19.77 -2.63 -7.41
C ASN A 149 -19.92 -4.17 -7.47
N TYR A 150 -19.44 -4.90 -6.46
CA TYR A 150 -19.54 -6.35 -6.30
C TYR A 150 -20.02 -6.76 -4.88
N ALA A 151 -20.75 -5.86 -4.22
CA ALA A 151 -21.08 -5.95 -2.79
C ALA A 151 -21.96 -7.17 -2.43
N ASN A 152 -22.95 -7.50 -3.27
CA ASN A 152 -24.04 -8.38 -2.84
C ASN A 152 -23.62 -9.84 -2.61
N GLN A 153 -22.58 -10.34 -3.29
CA GLN A 153 -22.15 -11.75 -3.15
C GLN A 153 -21.10 -11.94 -2.05
N MET A 154 -20.36 -10.89 -1.71
CA MET A 154 -19.36 -10.91 -0.64
C MET A 154 -20.00 -10.73 0.73
N GLU A 155 -21.08 -9.95 0.82
CA GLU A 155 -21.83 -9.69 2.05
C GLU A 155 -22.49 -10.98 2.59
N GLU A 156 -23.14 -11.76 1.71
CA GLU A 156 -23.82 -13.01 2.07
C GLU A 156 -22.85 -14.13 2.51
N GLN A 157 -21.69 -14.25 1.85
CA GLN A 157 -20.61 -15.16 2.26
C GLN A 157 -19.96 -14.76 3.59
N THR A 158 -19.82 -13.46 3.83
CA THR A 158 -19.30 -12.94 5.10
C THR A 158 -20.28 -13.26 6.22
N GLU A 159 -21.59 -13.07 5.99
CA GLU A 159 -22.64 -13.36 6.96
C GLU A 159 -22.72 -14.86 7.30
N ILE A 160 -22.66 -15.74 6.30
CA ILE A 160 -22.62 -17.21 6.52
C ILE A 160 -21.36 -17.62 7.31
N SER A 161 -20.19 -17.08 6.96
CA SER A 161 -18.95 -17.36 7.71
C SER A 161 -19.03 -16.85 9.15
N THR A 162 -19.73 -15.74 9.39
CA THR A 162 -19.89 -15.21 10.74
C THR A 162 -20.80 -16.10 11.58
N GLU A 163 -21.91 -16.58 11.05
CA GLU A 163 -22.81 -17.44 11.82
C GLU A 163 -22.25 -18.84 12.07
N LYS A 164 -21.46 -19.38 11.14
CA LYS A 164 -20.66 -20.58 11.38
C LYS A 164 -19.64 -20.40 12.50
N ALA A 165 -18.93 -19.28 12.52
CA ALA A 165 -17.97 -19.01 13.60
C ALA A 165 -18.68 -18.89 14.97
N LYS A 166 -19.86 -18.25 15.01
CA LYS A 166 -20.68 -18.15 16.22
C LYS A 166 -21.15 -19.52 16.71
N SER A 167 -21.61 -20.39 15.81
CA SER A 167 -22.06 -21.75 16.16
C SER A 167 -20.91 -22.59 16.72
N VAL A 168 -19.73 -22.51 16.09
CA VAL A 168 -18.49 -23.17 16.55
C VAL A 168 -18.14 -22.73 17.98
N LEU A 169 -18.11 -21.42 18.23
CA LEU A 169 -17.80 -20.86 19.54
C LEU A 169 -18.81 -21.29 20.61
N LYS A 170 -20.12 -21.26 20.28
CA LYS A 170 -21.17 -21.74 21.20
C LYS A 170 -20.95 -23.20 21.60
N ASN A 171 -20.70 -24.06 20.62
CA ASN A 171 -20.47 -25.48 20.83
C ASN A 171 -19.20 -25.76 21.66
N ILE A 172 -18.11 -25.01 21.46
CA ILE A 172 -16.89 -25.10 22.27
C ILE A 172 -17.19 -24.75 23.73
N VAL A 173 -17.88 -23.64 23.98
CA VAL A 173 -18.19 -23.21 25.37
C VAL A 173 -19.11 -24.21 26.06
N ILE A 174 -20.14 -24.73 25.36
CA ILE A 174 -21.01 -25.79 25.88
C ILE A 174 -20.19 -27.03 26.26
N SER A 175 -19.26 -27.44 25.40
CA SER A 175 -18.41 -28.61 25.63
C SER A 175 -17.48 -28.43 26.82
N VAL A 176 -16.89 -27.25 26.98
CA VAL A 176 -16.08 -26.88 28.15
C VAL A 176 -16.92 -26.94 29.43
N ASN A 177 -18.13 -26.39 29.40
CA ASN A 177 -19.03 -26.43 30.56
C ASN A 177 -19.43 -27.88 30.93
N ASN A 178 -19.70 -28.72 29.93
CA ASN A 178 -20.00 -30.14 30.14
C ASN A 178 -18.81 -30.89 30.76
N LEU A 179 -17.58 -30.58 30.34
CA LEU A 179 -16.37 -31.15 30.93
C LEU A 179 -16.20 -30.76 32.40
N TRP A 180 -16.49 -29.50 32.74
CA TRP A 180 -16.49 -29.02 34.12
C TRP A 180 -17.49 -29.79 35.00
N VAL A 181 -18.73 -29.95 34.54
CA VAL A 181 -19.77 -30.73 35.25
C VAL A 181 -19.35 -32.19 35.44
N LEU A 182 -18.75 -32.81 34.42
CA LEU A 182 -18.24 -34.18 34.51
C LEU A 182 -17.12 -34.31 35.55
N MET A 183 -16.17 -33.36 35.55
CA MET A 183 -15.06 -33.32 36.50
C MET A 183 -15.53 -33.13 37.94
N ASP A 184 -16.51 -32.26 38.17
CA ASP A 184 -17.11 -32.08 39.50
C ASP A 184 -17.89 -33.32 39.94
N GLY A 185 -18.66 -33.94 39.04
CA GLY A 185 -19.35 -35.22 39.31
C GLY A 185 -18.39 -36.36 39.68
N LEU A 186 -17.27 -36.49 38.95
CA LEU A 186 -16.20 -37.43 39.25
C LEU A 186 -15.55 -37.15 40.60
N ARG A 187 -15.27 -35.88 40.92
CA ARG A 187 -14.72 -35.47 42.21
C ARG A 187 -15.66 -35.82 43.35
N THR A 188 -16.96 -35.55 43.21
CA THR A 188 -17.98 -35.90 44.21
C THR A 188 -18.15 -37.42 44.35
N ALA A 189 -18.13 -38.17 43.24
CA ALA A 189 -18.23 -39.62 43.25
C ALA A 189 -17.01 -40.27 43.92
N LEU A 190 -15.81 -39.78 43.63
CA LEU A 190 -14.55 -40.26 44.23
C LEU A 190 -14.53 -40.00 45.74
N LEU A 191 -14.97 -38.81 46.18
CA LEU A 191 -15.12 -38.46 47.59
C LEU A 191 -16.10 -39.40 48.33
N LYS A 192 -17.18 -39.82 47.66
CA LYS A 192 -18.19 -40.74 48.22
C LYS A 192 -17.75 -42.22 48.23
N LYS A 193 -16.98 -42.68 47.24
CA LYS A 193 -16.69 -44.11 47.05
C LYS A 193 -15.48 -44.64 47.81
N LEU A 194 -14.62 -43.77 48.31
CA LEU A 194 -13.42 -44.22 49.01
C LEU A 194 -13.84 -44.81 50.39
N PRO A 195 -13.46 -46.05 50.78
CA PRO A 195 -13.60 -46.61 52.14
C PRO A 195 -12.37 -46.26 53.02
N GLY A 196 -12.49 -46.22 54.36
CA GLY A 196 -11.44 -45.77 55.31
C GLY A 196 -10.08 -46.45 55.07
N ASP A 197 -8.92 -45.78 55.14
CA ASP A 197 -8.31 -45.14 56.32
C ASP A 197 -8.44 -43.61 56.38
N VAL A 198 -8.78 -43.08 57.56
CA VAL A 198 -8.86 -41.63 57.83
C VAL A 198 -7.50 -40.97 57.58
N LEU A 199 -6.38 -41.60 57.96
CA LEU A 199 -5.05 -41.04 57.81
C LEU A 199 -4.56 -41.08 56.36
N CYS A 200 -4.62 -42.23 55.68
CA CYS A 200 -4.17 -42.40 54.29
C CYS A 200 -5.01 -41.54 53.31
N ARG A 201 -6.33 -41.48 53.51
CA ARG A 201 -7.22 -40.58 52.75
C ARG A 201 -6.87 -39.12 52.95
N GLN A 202 -6.57 -38.71 54.19
CA GLN A 202 -6.30 -37.32 54.50
C GLN A 202 -4.95 -36.89 53.93
N THR A 203 -3.93 -37.76 53.91
CA THR A 203 -2.63 -37.48 53.29
C THR A 203 -2.71 -37.41 51.76
N LEU A 204 -3.40 -38.35 51.10
CA LEU A 204 -3.61 -38.33 49.65
C LEU A 204 -4.53 -37.17 49.22
N SER A 205 -5.56 -36.86 50.01
CA SER A 205 -6.44 -35.72 49.77
C SER A 205 -5.70 -34.39 49.96
N SER A 206 -4.85 -34.27 50.98
CA SER A 206 -4.05 -33.07 51.21
C SER A 206 -2.99 -32.87 50.11
N ASP A 207 -2.34 -33.94 49.68
CA ASP A 207 -1.35 -33.90 48.58
C ASP A 207 -2.02 -33.50 47.25
N LEU A 208 -3.19 -34.08 46.95
CA LEU A 208 -3.97 -33.71 45.77
C LEU A 208 -4.46 -32.25 45.85
N GLU A 209 -4.89 -31.78 47.02
CA GLU A 209 -5.33 -30.41 47.22
C GLU A 209 -4.19 -29.40 46.98
N VAL A 210 -2.99 -29.70 47.48
CA VAL A 210 -1.79 -28.88 47.23
C VAL A 210 -1.44 -28.87 45.75
N LYS A 211 -1.47 -30.03 45.06
CA LYS A 211 -1.22 -30.11 43.61
C LYS A 211 -2.25 -29.32 42.79
N VAL A 212 -3.54 -29.38 43.14
CA VAL A 212 -4.59 -28.59 42.48
C VAL A 212 -4.39 -27.09 42.72
N LYS A 213 -3.98 -26.69 43.92
CA LYS A 213 -3.63 -25.30 44.23
C LYS A 213 -2.42 -24.82 43.43
N ASN A 214 -1.37 -25.63 43.32
CA ASN A 214 -0.19 -25.32 42.52
C ASN A 214 -0.52 -25.21 41.04
N LEU A 215 -1.27 -26.17 40.47
CA LEU A 215 -1.73 -26.11 39.08
C LEU A 215 -2.58 -24.86 38.81
N ARG A 216 -3.45 -24.46 39.76
CA ARG A 216 -4.24 -23.24 39.63
C ARG A 216 -3.35 -21.99 39.63
N LEU A 217 -2.30 -21.96 40.45
CA LEU A 217 -1.33 -20.86 40.49
C LEU A 217 -0.53 -20.80 39.18
N GLU A 218 0.02 -21.91 38.71
CA GLU A 218 0.75 -22.01 37.44
C GLU A 218 -0.12 -21.60 36.25
N PHE A 219 -1.38 -22.05 36.21
CA PHE A 219 -2.33 -21.63 35.17
C PHE A 219 -2.63 -20.12 35.23
N SER A 220 -2.76 -19.56 36.43
CA SER A 220 -2.98 -18.11 36.60
C SER A 220 -1.77 -17.31 36.14
N GLU A 221 -0.55 -17.77 36.46
CA GLU A 221 0.69 -17.18 35.99
C GLU A 221 0.82 -17.28 34.46
N LEU A 222 0.51 -18.44 33.88
CA LEU A 222 0.50 -18.63 32.43
C LEU A 222 -0.50 -17.69 31.75
N HIS A 223 -1.69 -17.53 32.31
CA HIS A 223 -2.70 -16.60 31.79
C HIS A 223 -2.22 -15.13 31.86
N LEU A 224 -1.54 -14.74 32.94
CA LEU A 224 -0.93 -13.41 33.05
C LEU A 224 0.17 -13.20 31.99
N LYS A 225 1.04 -14.19 31.78
CA LYS A 225 2.06 -14.15 30.72
C LYS A 225 1.44 -14.05 29.33
N HIS A 226 0.39 -14.83 29.05
CA HIS A 226 -0.33 -14.75 27.79
C HIS A 226 -0.96 -13.36 27.57
N LYS A 227 -1.57 -12.79 28.61
CA LYS A 227 -2.13 -11.42 28.56
C LYS A 227 -1.06 -10.37 28.29
N SER A 228 0.09 -10.47 28.96
CA SER A 228 1.23 -9.57 28.75
C SER A 228 1.76 -9.67 27.32
N LEU A 229 2.02 -10.90 26.83
CA LEU A 229 2.49 -11.14 25.47
C LEU A 229 1.50 -10.64 24.41
N ALA A 230 0.20 -10.87 24.63
CA ALA A 230 -0.85 -10.35 23.74
C ALA A 230 -0.86 -8.82 23.68
N SER A 231 -0.61 -8.14 24.80
CA SER A 231 -0.50 -6.68 24.84
C SER A 231 0.75 -6.18 24.09
N GLU A 232 1.88 -6.87 24.21
CA GLU A 232 3.11 -6.55 23.50
C GLU A 232 2.95 -6.73 21.98
N PHE A 233 2.31 -7.83 21.55
CA PHE A 233 1.97 -8.03 20.13
C PHE A 233 1.02 -6.95 19.58
N GLN A 234 0.10 -6.45 20.39
CA GLN A 234 -0.77 -5.34 19.97
C GLN A 234 0.05 -4.06 19.78
N ILE A 235 0.91 -3.72 20.74
CA ILE A 235 1.81 -2.55 20.66
C ILE A 235 2.70 -2.64 19.41
N GLN A 236 3.25 -3.82 19.12
CA GLN A 236 4.10 -4.02 17.94
C GLN A 236 3.32 -3.79 16.64
N ARG A 237 2.10 -4.32 16.54
CA ARG A 237 1.23 -4.08 15.36
C ARG A 237 0.90 -2.61 15.19
N ASP A 238 0.63 -1.90 16.28
CA ASP A 238 0.32 -0.47 16.25
C ASP A 238 1.55 0.35 15.81
N LEU A 239 2.74 -0.03 16.29
CA LEU A 239 4.01 0.58 15.88
C LEU A 239 4.31 0.33 14.40
N ASP A 240 4.12 -0.90 13.92
CA ASP A 240 4.31 -1.26 12.51
C ASP A 240 3.33 -0.49 11.60
N ALA A 241 2.07 -0.35 12.02
CA ALA A 241 1.07 0.45 11.31
C ALA A 241 1.48 1.93 11.23
N LYS A 242 1.98 2.49 12.34
CA LYS A 242 2.49 3.86 12.40
C LYS A 242 3.70 4.04 11.48
N ASN A 243 4.68 3.14 11.55
CA ASN A 243 5.88 3.18 10.71
C ASN A 243 5.54 3.09 9.22
N LYS A 244 4.58 2.25 8.86
CA LYS A 244 4.09 2.14 7.48
C LYS A 244 3.44 3.44 7.00
N ALA A 245 2.62 4.07 7.84
CA ALA A 245 2.01 5.37 7.52
C ALA A 245 3.07 6.48 7.39
N ASP A 246 4.07 6.51 8.27
CA ASP A 246 5.19 7.44 8.21
C ASP A 246 6.02 7.26 6.93
N LEU A 247 6.26 6.01 6.50
CA LEU A 247 6.99 5.70 5.27
C LEU A 247 6.23 6.21 4.03
N GLU A 248 4.94 5.94 3.92
CA GLU A 248 4.15 6.44 2.79
C GLU A 248 4.06 7.97 2.79
N ARG A 249 3.97 8.62 3.96
CA ARG A 249 4.05 10.08 4.06
C ARG A 249 5.40 10.61 3.55
N LEU A 250 6.51 10.08 4.06
CA LEU A 250 7.86 10.50 3.67
C LEU A 250 8.12 10.27 2.18
N LYS A 251 7.60 9.18 1.62
CA LYS A 251 7.67 8.89 0.20
C LYS A 251 6.90 9.92 -0.63
N GLY A 252 5.73 10.35 -0.15
CA GLY A 252 4.96 11.45 -0.76
C GLY A 252 5.70 12.79 -0.69
N GLU A 253 6.25 13.13 0.47
CA GLU A 253 7.07 14.34 0.66
C GLU A 253 8.31 14.33 -0.26
N LEU A 254 8.98 13.17 -0.39
CA LEU A 254 10.11 13.02 -1.30
C LEU A 254 9.69 13.20 -2.77
N ALA A 255 8.55 12.64 -3.18
CA ALA A 255 8.04 12.84 -4.54
C ALA A 255 7.74 14.32 -4.82
N SER A 256 7.08 15.02 -3.89
CA SER A 256 6.80 16.47 -4.01
C SER A 256 8.07 17.30 -4.13
N THR A 257 9.07 17.03 -3.28
CA THR A 257 10.35 17.76 -3.32
C THR A 257 11.16 17.48 -4.60
N VAL A 258 11.06 16.27 -5.16
CA VAL A 258 11.65 15.95 -6.46
C VAL A 258 10.95 16.72 -7.58
N GLU A 259 9.62 16.78 -7.59
CA GLU A 259 8.86 17.57 -8.58
C GLU A 259 9.20 19.07 -8.51
N GLU A 260 9.26 19.65 -7.30
CA GLU A 260 9.67 21.04 -7.09
C GLU A 260 11.10 21.32 -7.58
N LEU A 261 12.02 20.37 -7.37
CA LEU A 261 13.40 20.46 -7.84
C LEU A 261 13.48 20.39 -9.37
N GLU A 262 12.72 19.48 -9.99
CA GLU A 262 12.62 19.36 -11.45
C GLU A 262 12.04 20.65 -12.06
N GLU A 263 11.01 21.23 -11.46
CA GLU A 263 10.43 22.50 -11.88
C GLU A 263 11.45 23.65 -11.76
N SER A 264 12.17 23.72 -10.65
CA SER A 264 13.23 24.72 -10.43
C SER A 264 14.36 24.58 -11.46
N ASN A 265 14.77 23.35 -11.78
CA ASN A 265 15.78 23.08 -12.79
C ASN A 265 15.29 23.46 -14.20
N HIS A 266 14.01 23.23 -14.51
CA HIS A 266 13.40 23.67 -15.77
C HIS A 266 13.36 25.22 -15.88
N LYS A 267 13.01 25.91 -14.80
CA LYS A 267 13.08 27.38 -14.72
C LYS A 267 14.50 27.88 -14.93
N LEU A 268 15.49 27.26 -14.29
CA LEU A 268 16.90 27.63 -14.43
C LEU A 268 17.42 27.41 -15.87
N ALA A 269 17.05 26.30 -16.50
CA ALA A 269 17.40 26.01 -17.89
C ALA A 269 16.83 27.07 -18.85
N THR A 270 15.59 27.51 -18.61
CA THR A 270 14.92 28.58 -19.37
C THR A 270 15.66 29.91 -19.22
N LEU A 271 15.97 30.32 -17.98
CA LEU A 271 16.74 31.55 -17.71
C LEU A 271 18.14 31.52 -18.33
N LYS A 272 18.80 30.35 -18.31
CA LYS A 272 20.11 30.19 -18.94
C LYS A 272 20.02 30.34 -20.47
N ALA A 273 18.99 29.76 -21.09
CA ALA A 273 18.76 29.91 -22.52
C ALA A 273 18.46 31.36 -22.91
N GLU A 274 17.65 32.09 -22.14
CA GLU A 274 17.40 33.52 -22.35
C GLU A 274 18.69 34.35 -22.22
N ARG A 275 19.50 34.07 -21.20
CA ARG A 275 20.79 34.75 -20.98
C ARG A 275 21.79 34.50 -22.11
N ASP A 276 21.85 33.27 -22.62
CA ASP A 276 22.74 32.93 -23.72
C ASP A 276 22.21 33.50 -25.06
N ALA A 277 20.88 33.59 -25.26
CA ALA A 277 20.27 34.29 -26.39
C ALA A 277 20.53 35.81 -26.34
N ALA A 278 20.48 36.43 -25.15
CA ALA A 278 20.81 37.84 -24.96
C ALA A 278 22.30 38.15 -25.20
N LYS A 279 23.20 37.18 -24.96
CA LYS A 279 24.62 37.30 -25.31
C LYS A 279 24.92 37.12 -26.80
N GLY A 280 24.09 36.36 -27.52
CA GLY A 280 24.20 36.16 -28.97
C GLY A 280 23.58 37.29 -29.80
N ALA A 281 22.73 38.12 -29.20
CA ALA A 281 22.26 39.35 -29.80
C ALA A 281 23.39 40.38 -29.81
N VAL A 282 24.14 40.45 -30.92
CA VAL A 282 24.99 41.60 -31.24
C VAL A 282 24.07 42.82 -31.21
N LEU A 283 24.23 43.64 -30.16
CA LEU A 283 23.59 44.94 -30.07
C LEU A 283 23.92 45.70 -31.36
N PRO A 284 22.92 46.21 -32.10
CA PRO A 284 23.21 47.23 -33.10
C PRO A 284 23.81 48.38 -32.32
N VAL A 285 25.07 48.72 -32.63
CA VAL A 285 25.70 49.96 -32.19
C VAL A 285 24.85 51.09 -32.74
N LEU A 286 23.88 51.55 -31.96
CA LEU A 286 23.15 52.76 -32.23
C LEU A 286 24.04 53.92 -31.79
N ASN A 287 24.64 54.54 -32.80
CA ASN A 287 25.23 55.86 -32.71
C ASN A 287 24.15 56.82 -32.17
N VAL A 288 24.25 57.19 -30.88
CA VAL A 288 23.31 58.09 -30.22
C VAL A 288 23.59 59.51 -30.70
N GLY A 289 22.89 59.90 -31.76
CA GLY A 289 22.63 61.29 -32.11
C GLY A 289 21.67 61.91 -31.10
N SER A 290 22.14 62.99 -30.46
CA SER A 290 21.40 63.86 -29.55
C SER A 290 19.97 64.16 -30.01
N THR A 291 18.98 63.72 -29.23
CA THR A 291 17.68 64.39 -29.10
C THR A 291 17.12 64.12 -27.70
N HIS A 292 16.73 65.21 -27.01
CA HIS A 292 16.24 65.22 -25.63
C HIS A 292 15.03 64.28 -25.42
N ILE A 293 15.14 63.37 -24.44
CA ILE A 293 14.02 62.60 -23.87
C ILE A 293 13.60 63.29 -22.54
N PRO A 294 12.30 63.34 -22.18
CA PRO A 294 11.83 64.03 -20.99
C PRO A 294 12.42 63.39 -19.72
N ASN A 295 12.96 64.24 -18.85
CA ASN A 295 13.68 63.91 -17.61
C ASN A 295 12.85 63.08 -16.60
N ASP A 296 11.52 63.01 -16.77
CA ASP A 296 10.61 62.27 -15.89
C ASP A 296 10.71 60.74 -16.03
N LYS A 297 10.87 60.23 -17.26
CA LYS A 297 10.84 58.78 -17.51
C LYS A 297 12.14 58.07 -17.10
N ILE A 298 13.23 58.83 -16.96
CA ILE A 298 14.54 58.33 -16.50
C ILE A 298 14.56 58.26 -14.97
N ARG A 299 13.94 59.24 -14.30
CA ARG A 299 13.82 59.29 -12.83
C ARG A 299 12.96 58.16 -12.29
N ASP A 300 11.89 57.83 -13.00
CA ASP A 300 10.95 56.75 -12.64
C ASP A 300 11.62 55.37 -12.71
N LYS A 301 12.36 55.10 -13.79
CA LYS A 301 13.14 53.86 -13.93
C LYS A 301 14.28 53.72 -12.93
N GLN A 302 14.94 54.83 -12.58
CA GLN A 302 15.98 54.84 -11.55
C GLN A 302 15.40 54.50 -10.17
N LYS A 303 14.18 54.99 -9.88
CA LYS A 303 13.47 54.72 -8.64
C LYS A 303 13.01 53.26 -8.55
N ASP A 304 12.41 52.71 -9.62
CA ASP A 304 12.03 51.29 -9.68
C ASP A 304 13.23 50.35 -9.49
N LEU A 305 14.38 50.68 -10.06
CA LEU A 305 15.61 49.91 -9.85
C LEU A 305 16.09 49.95 -8.40
N GLN A 306 15.99 51.11 -7.76
CA GLN A 306 16.40 51.28 -6.37
C GLN A 306 15.43 50.60 -5.40
N ASP A 307 14.13 50.61 -5.70
CA ASP A 307 13.10 49.88 -4.96
C ASP A 307 13.27 48.36 -5.13
N MET A 308 13.60 47.87 -6.34
CA MET A 308 13.98 46.47 -6.56
C MET A 308 15.27 46.08 -5.81
N GLU A 309 16.27 46.96 -5.79
CA GLU A 309 17.51 46.70 -5.05
C GLU A 309 17.26 46.63 -3.54
N SER A 310 16.39 47.49 -3.00
CA SER A 310 16.01 47.46 -1.59
C SER A 310 15.21 46.20 -1.21
N THR A 311 14.27 45.77 -2.05
CA THR A 311 13.49 44.53 -1.83
C THR A 311 14.36 43.29 -1.94
N LEU A 312 15.33 43.25 -2.86
CA LEU A 312 16.33 42.18 -2.91
C LEU A 312 17.18 42.13 -1.64
N LYS A 313 17.60 43.28 -1.12
CA LYS A 313 18.38 43.37 0.12
C LYS A 313 17.56 42.90 1.34
N GLU A 314 16.29 43.28 1.41
CA GLU A 314 15.37 42.84 2.46
C GLU A 314 15.13 41.32 2.41
N LEU A 315 14.90 40.76 1.22
CA LEU A 315 14.73 39.31 1.04
C LEU A 315 16.00 38.54 1.45
N LEU A 316 17.18 39.08 1.15
CA LEU A 316 18.46 38.45 1.50
C LEU A 316 18.71 38.48 3.02
N GLU A 317 18.36 39.59 3.68
CA GLU A 317 18.40 39.70 5.14
C GLU A 317 17.39 38.75 5.81
N GLN A 318 16.19 38.65 5.25
CA GLN A 318 15.15 37.75 5.73
C GLN A 318 15.56 36.28 5.56
N GLY A 319 16.18 35.93 4.43
CA GLY A 319 16.77 34.61 4.21
C GLY A 319 17.88 34.29 5.22
N SER A 320 18.73 35.27 5.52
CA SER A 320 19.82 35.13 6.51
C SER A 320 19.26 34.92 7.93
N THR A 321 18.20 35.64 8.29
CA THR A 321 17.54 35.52 9.60
C THR A 321 16.88 34.15 9.77
N ARG A 322 16.14 33.69 8.75
CA ARG A 322 15.53 32.34 8.74
C ARG A 322 16.58 31.24 8.84
N LEU A 323 17.74 31.40 8.22
CA LEU A 323 18.83 30.43 8.31
C LEU A 323 19.41 30.33 9.73
N ILE A 324 19.54 31.48 10.42
CA ILE A 324 20.00 31.51 11.82
C ILE A 324 18.97 30.83 12.74
N GLU A 325 17.68 31.13 12.55
CA GLU A 325 16.59 30.52 13.31
C GLU A 325 16.49 29.01 13.09
N LEU A 326 16.69 28.54 11.85
CA LEU A 326 16.73 27.11 11.56
C LEU A 326 17.91 26.41 12.25
N LYS A 327 19.08 27.06 12.28
CA LYS A 327 20.26 26.54 13.00
C LYS A 327 20.02 26.45 14.50
N SER A 328 19.43 27.48 15.11
CA SER A 328 19.14 27.47 16.55
C SER A 328 18.11 26.39 16.93
N LEU A 329 17.07 26.20 16.10
CA LEU A 329 16.11 25.11 16.29
C LEU A 329 16.74 23.72 16.13
N HIS A 330 17.68 23.57 15.19
CA HIS A 330 18.41 22.33 15.02
C HIS A 330 19.28 21.99 16.24
N GLU A 331 20.00 22.98 16.78
CA GLU A 331 20.77 22.84 18.01
C GLU A 331 19.89 22.51 19.21
N GLU A 332 18.71 23.12 19.33
CA GLU A 332 17.75 22.82 20.40
C GLU A 332 17.22 21.38 20.29
N ARG A 333 16.89 20.93 19.08
CA ARG A 333 16.50 19.54 18.85
C ARG A 333 17.59 18.57 19.29
N ILE A 334 18.87 18.86 18.99
CA ILE A 334 20.00 18.05 19.45
C ILE A 334 20.06 18.04 20.99
N ARG A 335 19.92 19.20 21.65
CA ARG A 335 19.89 19.26 23.13
C ARG A 335 18.78 18.40 23.74
N ILE A 336 17.57 18.47 23.20
CA ILE A 336 16.42 17.67 23.68
C ILE A 336 16.70 16.17 23.49
N LEU A 337 17.25 15.78 22.33
CA LEU A 337 17.62 14.38 22.08
C LEU A 337 18.69 13.89 23.06
N GLN A 338 19.67 14.74 23.39
CA GLN A 338 20.68 14.43 24.39
C GLN A 338 20.04 14.20 25.78
N GLN A 339 19.14 15.10 26.20
CA GLN A 339 18.40 14.97 27.46
C GLN A 339 17.55 13.71 27.52
N LEU A 340 16.88 13.32 26.42
CA LEU A 340 16.11 12.09 26.35
C LEU A 340 17.00 10.84 26.50
N CYS A 341 18.18 10.85 25.87
CA CYS A 341 19.17 9.78 26.05
C CYS A 341 19.64 9.71 27.52
N ASP A 342 19.94 10.85 28.14
CA ASP A 342 20.38 10.89 29.54
C ASP A 342 19.28 10.41 30.50
N LEU A 343 18.02 10.75 30.25
CA LEU A 343 16.86 10.24 31.01
C LEU A 343 16.70 8.72 30.82
N GLN A 344 16.93 8.21 29.62
CA GLN A 344 16.89 6.77 29.33
C GLN A 344 18.04 6.00 29.99
N VAL A 345 19.17 6.67 30.28
CA VAL A 345 20.30 6.11 31.04
C VAL A 345 20.08 6.22 32.55
N CYS A 346 19.43 7.29 33.04
CA CYS A 346 19.07 7.44 34.47
C CYS A 346 17.91 6.54 34.93
N PHE A 347 17.08 6.04 34.00
CA PHE A 347 16.12 4.97 34.24
C PHE A 347 16.61 3.67 33.58
N PRO A 348 17.57 2.94 34.19
CA PRO A 348 17.86 1.59 33.74
C PRO A 348 16.57 0.75 33.86
N PRO A 349 16.32 -0.19 32.93
CA PRO A 349 15.19 -1.11 33.03
C PRO A 349 15.39 -2.00 34.26
N ASN A 350 14.77 -1.58 35.37
CA ASN A 350 14.61 -2.30 36.62
C ASN A 350 13.11 -2.13 36.96
N ILE A 351 12.31 -3.15 37.26
CA ILE A 351 12.55 -4.53 37.65
C ILE A 351 11.29 -5.27 37.19
N VAL A 352 11.48 -6.41 36.54
CA VAL A 352 10.45 -7.44 36.36
C VAL A 352 10.00 -7.85 37.77
N LEU A 353 8.70 -7.68 38.06
CA LEU A 353 8.02 -8.34 39.18
C LEU A 353 8.11 -9.85 39.04
#